data_AF-A0AAW8JFZ8-F1
#
_entry.id   AF-A0AAW8JFZ8-F1
#
_cell.length_a   1.000
_cell.length_b   1.000
_cell.length_c   1.000
_cell.angle_alpha   90.00
_cell.angle_beta   90.00
_cell.angle_gamma   90.00
#
_symmetry.space_group_name_H-M   'P 1'
#
loop_
_entity.id
_entity.type
_entity.pdbx_description
1 polymer ?
#
loop_
_entity_poly.entity_id
_entity_poly.type
_entity_poly.pdbx_seq_one_letter_code
_entity_poly.pdbx_strand_id
1 'polypeptide(L)'
;MHHIIRLFAVLFLSLSAVAAFFSERDTKSFCLNGYTAPDELTYFSELNGVSANDPVAFVLIGMIAILFSIILIFIKNKMAFFIVMLFCYLLIFLATGFIESSTAYQMIHDSILYCHNTMLIVWLVGLWFSFVFSLIYLKIE
;
A
#
# COMPACT_ATOMS: atom_id res chain seq x y z
N MET A 1 -18.30 -21.23 -4.68
CA MET A 1 -17.15 -20.96 -3.78
C MET A 1 -16.07 -20.12 -4.46
N HIS A 2 -15.56 -20.51 -5.64
CA HIS A 2 -14.51 -19.78 -6.37
C HIS A 2 -14.78 -18.28 -6.57
N HIS A 3 -16.01 -17.91 -6.97
CA HIS A 3 -16.37 -16.51 -7.19
C HIS A 3 -16.30 -15.65 -5.93
N ILE A 4 -16.63 -16.22 -4.76
CA ILE A 4 -16.63 -15.52 -3.47
C ILE A 4 -15.18 -15.25 -3.03
N ILE A 5 -14.29 -16.23 -3.17
CA ILE A 5 -12.89 -16.11 -2.78
C ILE A 5 -12.17 -15.09 -3.66
N ARG A 6 -12.43 -15.12 -4.97
CA ARG A 6 -11.95 -14.09 -5.90
C ARG A 6 -12.45 -12.70 -5.51
N LEU A 7 -13.73 -12.58 -5.15
CA LEU A 7 -14.30 -11.31 -4.71
C LEU A 7 -13.62 -10.82 -3.43
N PHE A 8 -13.36 -11.69 -2.46
CA PHE A 8 -12.61 -11.31 -1.26
C PHE A 8 -11.20 -10.81 -1.58
N ALA A 9 -10.46 -11.49 -2.46
CA ALA A 9 -9.14 -11.01 -2.88
C ALA A 9 -9.21 -9.57 -3.42
N VAL A 10 -10.15 -9.30 -4.33
CA VAL A 10 -10.34 -7.96 -4.90
C VAL A 10 -10.84 -6.95 -3.86
N LEU A 11 -11.74 -7.34 -2.95
CA LEU A 11 -12.25 -6.47 -1.89
C LEU A 11 -11.12 -6.02 -0.96
N PHE A 12 -10.27 -6.95 -0.51
CA PHE A 12 -9.13 -6.62 0.33
C PHE A 12 -8.09 -5.76 -0.40
N LEU A 13 -7.86 -6.01 -1.71
CA LEU A 13 -7.03 -5.13 -2.53
C LEU A 13 -7.60 -3.72 -2.59
N SER A 14 -8.91 -3.58 -2.81
CA SER A 14 -9.58 -2.29 -2.90
C SER A 14 -9.56 -1.53 -1.57
N LEU A 15 -9.75 -2.23 -0.44
CA LEU A 15 -9.66 -1.65 0.90
C LEU A 15 -8.25 -1.14 1.19
N SER A 16 -7.25 -1.96 0.85
CA SER A 16 -5.84 -1.59 0.91
C SER A 16 -5.54 -0.36 0.05
N ALA A 17 -6.10 -0.31 -1.16
CA ALA A 17 -5.88 0.79 -2.09
C ALA A 17 -6.44 2.12 -1.56
N VAL A 18 -7.65 2.11 -1.01
CA VAL A 18 -8.28 3.27 -0.37
C VAL A 18 -7.45 3.71 0.84
N ALA A 19 -6.99 2.77 1.67
CA ALA A 19 -6.14 3.07 2.81
C ALA A 19 -4.81 3.73 2.41
N ALA A 20 -4.11 3.21 1.40
CA ALA A 20 -2.90 3.84 0.87
C ALA A 20 -3.18 5.25 0.33
N PHE A 21 -4.26 5.41 -0.45
CA PHE A 21 -4.63 6.70 -1.05
C PHE A 21 -4.91 7.78 0.00
N PHE A 22 -5.58 7.43 1.10
CA PHE A 22 -5.90 8.35 2.19
C PHE A 22 -4.88 8.34 3.34
N SER A 23 -3.72 7.70 3.15
CA SER A 23 -2.68 7.66 4.20
C SER A 23 -2.05 9.03 4.44
N GLU A 24 -2.03 9.91 3.44
CA GLU A 24 -1.53 11.28 3.50
C GLU A 24 -2.67 12.28 3.80
N ARG A 25 -3.49 12.01 4.82
CA ARG A 25 -4.69 12.82 5.10
C ARG A 25 -4.36 14.18 5.74
N ASP A 26 -3.36 14.18 6.62
CA ASP A 26 -3.00 15.29 7.49
C ASP A 26 -1.51 15.59 7.35
N THR A 27 -1.10 16.82 7.68
CA THR A 27 0.32 17.23 7.66
C THR A 27 1.19 16.37 8.59
N LYS A 28 0.60 15.79 9.64
CA LYS A 28 1.29 14.92 10.62
C LYS A 28 1.11 13.42 10.38
N SER A 29 0.70 13.02 9.18
CA SER A 29 0.41 11.63 8.85
C SER A 29 1.64 10.77 8.58
N PHE A 30 2.73 11.38 8.10
CA PHE A 30 4.00 10.71 7.87
C PHE A 30 5.13 11.39 8.65
N CYS A 31 6.00 10.58 9.25
CA CYS A 31 7.15 11.06 9.98
C CYS A 31 8.31 10.07 9.98
N LEU A 32 9.47 10.59 10.34
CA LEU A 32 10.69 9.84 10.61
C LEU A 32 11.17 10.16 12.03
N ASN A 33 11.54 9.12 12.77
CA ASN A 33 12.21 9.30 14.05
C ASN A 33 13.73 9.32 13.82
N GLY A 34 14.43 10.28 14.41
CA GLY A 34 15.89 10.34 14.33
C GLY A 34 16.44 10.88 13.01
N TYR A 35 15.63 11.60 12.22
CA TYR A 35 16.06 12.12 10.91
C TYR A 35 16.93 13.38 11.03
N THR A 36 16.52 14.36 11.85
CA THR A 36 17.31 15.58 12.12
C THR A 36 18.21 15.45 13.34
N ALA A 37 17.66 14.92 14.44
CA ALA A 37 18.36 14.69 15.70
C ALA A 37 17.85 13.39 16.35
N PRO A 38 18.66 12.72 17.20
CA PRO A 38 18.21 11.53 17.92
C PRO A 38 16.96 11.81 18.75
N ASP A 39 15.99 10.88 18.72
CA ASP A 39 14.72 10.95 19.44
C ASP A 39 13.82 12.15 19.08
N GLU A 40 14.09 12.82 17.97
CA GLU A 40 13.24 13.88 17.42
C GLU A 40 12.40 13.32 16.26
N LEU A 41 11.10 13.64 16.29
CA LEU A 41 10.18 13.32 15.20
C LEU A 41 10.22 14.45 14.18
N THR A 42 10.56 14.10 12.95
CA THR A 42 10.48 15.02 11.80
C THR A 42 9.30 14.62 10.94
N TYR A 43 8.35 15.53 10.75
CA TYR A 43 7.21 15.30 9.85
C TYR A 43 7.60 15.64 8.42
N PHE A 44 7.15 14.83 7.46
CA PHE A 44 7.44 15.10 6.04
C PHE A 44 6.89 16.44 5.56
N SER A 45 5.77 16.91 6.13
CA SER A 45 5.22 18.24 5.82
C SER A 45 6.11 19.42 6.24
N GLU A 46 7.06 19.18 7.14
CA GLU A 46 7.98 20.19 7.66
C GLU A 46 9.32 20.20 6.91
N LEU A 47 9.56 19.17 6.07
CA LEU A 47 10.73 19.09 5.23
C LEU A 47 10.61 20.03 4.03
N ASN A 48 11.75 20.50 3.53
CA ASN A 48 11.83 21.33 2.33
C ASN A 48 12.33 20.51 1.13
N GLY A 49 11.85 20.87 -0.07
CA GLY A 49 12.30 20.26 -1.32
C GLY A 49 11.62 18.92 -1.63
N VAL A 50 12.33 18.05 -2.35
CA VAL A 50 11.78 16.79 -2.88
C VAL A 50 11.35 15.84 -1.77
N SER A 51 12.06 15.85 -0.64
CA SER A 51 11.78 15.00 0.52
C SER A 51 10.36 15.15 1.06
N ALA A 52 9.77 16.34 1.01
CA ALA A 52 8.40 16.59 1.45
C ALA A 52 7.35 15.80 0.64
N ASN A 53 7.70 15.33 -0.56
CA ASN A 53 6.81 14.62 -1.46
C ASN A 53 6.94 13.09 -1.36
N ASP A 54 7.83 12.53 -0.55
CA ASP A 54 7.93 11.09 -0.35
C ASP A 54 6.58 10.42 0.00
N PRO A 55 5.71 11.03 0.85
CA PRO A 55 4.38 10.48 1.14
C PRO A 55 3.48 10.29 -0.08
N VAL A 56 3.67 11.09 -1.15
CA VAL A 56 2.89 11.02 -2.39
C VAL A 56 3.07 9.66 -3.08
N ALA A 57 4.16 8.93 -2.80
CA ALA A 57 4.32 7.55 -3.25
C ALA A 57 3.15 6.64 -2.81
N PHE A 58 2.55 6.88 -1.64
CA PHE A 58 1.39 6.11 -1.17
C PHE A 58 0.11 6.44 -1.91
N VAL A 59 -0.05 7.69 -2.37
CA VAL A 59 -1.14 8.08 -3.26
C VAL A 59 -1.02 7.32 -4.58
N LEU A 60 0.18 7.25 -5.16
CA LEU A 60 0.45 6.47 -6.36
C LEU A 60 0.18 4.97 -6.16
N ILE A 61 0.63 4.39 -5.05
CA ILE A 61 0.35 3.00 -4.67
C ILE A 61 -1.16 2.74 -4.60
N GLY A 62 -1.91 3.64 -3.95
CA GLY A 62 -3.37 3.57 -3.87
C GLY A 62 -4.02 3.62 -5.25
N MET A 63 -3.59 4.53 -6.12
CA MET A 63 -4.12 4.64 -7.49
C MET A 63 -3.87 3.38 -8.33
N ILE A 64 -2.65 2.81 -8.26
CA ILE A 64 -2.31 1.55 -8.93
C ILE A 64 -3.25 0.45 -8.44
N ALA A 65 -3.38 0.27 -7.12
CA ALA A 65 -4.20 -0.79 -6.55
C ALA A 65 -5.71 -0.62 -6.86
N ILE A 66 -6.23 0.61 -6.92
CA ILE A 66 -7.62 0.89 -7.36
C ILE A 66 -7.82 0.44 -8.81
N LEU A 67 -6.93 0.87 -9.71
CA LEU A 67 -7.01 0.52 -11.13
C LEU A 67 -7.01 -1.00 -11.34
N PHE A 68 -6.09 -1.70 -10.69
CA PHE A 68 -6.00 -3.15 -10.79
C PHE A 68 -7.19 -3.87 -10.13
N SER A 69 -7.73 -3.35 -9.03
CA SER A 69 -8.94 -3.89 -8.42
C SER A 69 -10.10 -3.92 -9.41
N ILE A 70 -10.28 -2.83 -10.19
CA ILE A 70 -11.32 -2.76 -11.24
C ILE A 70 -11.07 -3.80 -12.33
N ILE A 71 -9.83 -3.89 -12.84
CA ILE A 71 -9.46 -4.83 -13.90
C ILE A 71 -9.70 -6.29 -13.46
N LEU A 72 -9.30 -6.65 -12.24
CA LEU A 72 -9.34 -8.00 -11.70
C LEU A 72 -10.78 -8.56 -11.53
N ILE A 73 -11.80 -7.69 -11.38
CA ILE A 73 -13.21 -8.11 -11.31
C ILE A 73 -13.62 -8.87 -12.59
N PHE A 74 -13.15 -8.39 -13.74
CA PHE A 74 -13.53 -8.92 -15.06
C PHE A 74 -12.79 -10.21 -15.42
N ILE A 75 -11.69 -10.52 -14.74
CA ILE A 75 -10.87 -11.70 -15.05
C ILE A 75 -11.45 -12.93 -14.34
N LYS A 76 -11.96 -13.88 -15.14
CA LYS A 76 -12.51 -15.16 -14.65
C LYS A 76 -11.47 -16.29 -14.65
N ASN A 77 -10.50 -16.24 -15.54
CA ASN A 77 -9.45 -17.27 -15.62
C ASN A 77 -8.52 -17.18 -14.40
N LYS A 78 -8.34 -18.30 -13.69
CA LYS A 78 -7.55 -18.38 -12.44
C LYS A 78 -6.09 -17.96 -12.65
N MET A 79 -5.43 -18.46 -13.71
CA MET A 79 -4.04 -18.15 -14.02
C MET A 79 -3.87 -16.69 -14.44
N ALA A 80 -4.75 -16.19 -15.31
CA ALA A 80 -4.71 -14.79 -15.74
C ALA A 80 -4.93 -13.83 -14.56
N PHE A 81 -5.87 -14.15 -13.66
CA PHE A 81 -6.11 -13.38 -12.44
C PHE A 81 -4.85 -13.28 -11.59
N PHE A 82 -4.19 -14.42 -11.34
CA PHE A 82 -2.99 -14.47 -10.52
C PHE A 82 -1.81 -13.70 -11.15
N ILE A 83 -1.60 -13.82 -12.46
CA ILE A 83 -0.54 -13.08 -13.18
C ILE A 83 -0.77 -11.57 -13.09
N VAL A 84 -2.00 -11.10 -13.33
CA VAL A 84 -2.34 -9.67 -13.23
C VAL A 84 -2.19 -9.17 -11.80
N MET A 85 -2.56 -9.99 -10.82
CA MET A 85 -2.38 -9.67 -9.40
C MET A 85 -0.90 -9.56 -9.01
N LEU A 86 -0.05 -10.49 -9.45
CA LEU A 86 1.40 -10.41 -9.25
C LEU A 86 2.00 -9.16 -9.91
N PHE A 87 1.55 -8.82 -11.12
CA PHE A 87 1.99 -7.62 -11.81
C PHE A 87 1.59 -6.35 -11.04
N CYS A 88 0.38 -6.31 -10.46
CA CYS A 88 -0.03 -5.24 -9.56
C CYS A 88 0.90 -5.11 -8.34
N TYR A 89 1.26 -6.22 -7.68
CA TYR A 89 2.17 -6.18 -6.53
C TYR A 89 3.57 -5.72 -6.92
N LEU A 90 4.05 -6.11 -8.10
CA LEU A 90 5.32 -5.62 -8.63
C LEU A 90 5.30 -4.10 -8.82
N LEU A 91 4.22 -3.55 -9.38
CA LEU A 91 4.08 -2.10 -9.55
C LEU A 91 3.98 -1.36 -8.21
N ILE A 92 3.27 -1.92 -7.22
CA ILE A 92 3.24 -1.37 -5.86
C ILE A 92 4.64 -1.36 -5.25
N PHE A 93 5.38 -2.46 -5.40
CA PHE A 93 6.77 -2.54 -4.92
C PHE A 93 7.66 -1.50 -5.60
N LEU A 94 7.58 -1.37 -6.92
CA LEU A 94 8.33 -0.34 -7.65
C LEU A 94 7.93 1.08 -7.21
N ALA A 95 6.65 1.30 -6.90
CA ALA A 95 6.17 2.59 -6.42
C ALA A 95 6.75 2.97 -5.04
N THR A 96 7.07 2.00 -4.18
CA THR A 96 7.80 2.28 -2.92
C THR A 96 9.23 2.76 -3.16
N GLY A 97 9.80 2.51 -4.35
CA GLY A 97 11.12 2.98 -4.73
C GLY A 97 11.21 4.47 -5.06
N PHE A 98 10.08 5.20 -5.10
CA PHE A 98 10.06 6.66 -5.22
C PHE A 98 10.28 7.38 -3.87
N ILE A 99 10.37 6.65 -2.76
CA ILE A 99 10.70 7.20 -1.46
C ILE A 99 12.23 7.37 -1.42
N GLU A 100 12.70 8.63 -1.35
CA GLU A 100 14.14 8.95 -1.45
C GLU A 100 14.78 9.29 -0.10
N SER A 101 14.04 9.95 0.79
CA SER A 101 14.59 10.53 2.03
C SER A 101 14.88 9.48 3.10
N SER A 102 14.28 8.31 2.99
CA SER A 102 14.45 7.19 3.90
C SER A 102 14.12 5.87 3.20
N THR A 103 14.30 4.75 3.89
CA THR A 103 13.74 3.49 3.38
C THR A 103 12.22 3.48 3.54
N ALA A 104 11.50 2.90 2.57
CA ALA A 104 10.06 2.70 2.68
C ALA A 104 9.67 1.99 3.99
N TYR A 105 10.47 1.01 4.42
CA TYR A 105 10.28 0.33 5.70
C TYR A 105 10.30 1.29 6.89
N GLN A 106 11.34 2.12 7.01
CA GLN A 106 11.48 3.06 8.12
C GLN A 106 10.34 4.08 8.12
N MET A 107 10.03 4.66 6.95
CA MET A 107 8.92 5.59 6.81
C MET A 107 7.58 4.98 7.26
N ILE A 108 7.27 3.75 6.82
CA ILE A 108 6.05 3.04 7.21
C ILE A 108 6.04 2.77 8.71
N HIS A 109 7.13 2.22 9.22
CA HIS A 109 7.28 1.84 10.62
C HIS A 109 7.10 3.05 11.55
N ASP A 110 7.84 4.12 11.31
CA ASP A 110 7.83 5.30 12.17
C ASP A 110 6.49 6.04 12.07
N SER A 111 5.90 6.10 10.88
CA SER A 111 4.58 6.71 10.68
C SER A 111 3.46 5.95 11.39
N ILE A 112 3.56 4.61 11.49
CA ILE A 112 2.62 3.80 12.27
C ILE A 112 2.86 3.99 13.78
N LEU A 113 4.11 3.86 14.22
CA LEU A 113 4.44 3.79 15.64
C LEU A 113 4.32 5.15 16.34
N TYR A 114 4.86 6.20 15.72
CA TYR A 114 4.97 7.52 16.32
C TYR A 114 3.92 8.51 15.83
N CYS A 115 3.48 8.39 14.56
CA CYS A 115 2.46 9.27 13.98
C CYS A 115 1.07 8.65 13.94
N HIS A 116 0.91 7.44 14.47
CA HIS A 116 -0.37 6.73 14.58
C HIS A 116 -1.15 6.67 13.26
N ASN A 117 -0.43 6.56 12.13
CA ASN A 117 -1.05 6.43 10.82
C ASN A 117 -1.65 5.03 10.63
N THR A 118 -2.85 4.84 11.16
CA THR A 118 -3.58 3.56 11.10
C THR A 118 -3.95 3.14 9.68
N MET A 119 -3.98 4.08 8.72
CA MET A 119 -4.24 3.75 7.32
C MET A 119 -3.13 2.87 6.74
N LEU A 120 -1.88 3.06 7.14
CA LEU A 120 -0.77 2.20 6.71
C LEU A 120 -0.92 0.76 7.22
N ILE A 121 -1.51 0.58 8.40
CA ILE A 121 -1.84 -0.77 8.92
C ILE A 121 -2.92 -1.41 8.04
N VAL A 122 -4.00 -0.67 7.75
CA VAL A 122 -5.09 -1.17 6.89
C VAL A 122 -4.59 -1.53 5.50
N TRP A 123 -3.67 -0.72 4.95
CA TRP A 123 -2.99 -1.00 3.70
C TRP A 123 -2.19 -2.30 3.74
N LEU A 124 -1.28 -2.47 4.72
CA LEU A 124 -0.46 -3.69 4.86
C LEU A 124 -1.31 -4.94 5.06
N VAL A 125 -2.29 -4.88 5.96
CA VAL A 125 -3.17 -6.00 6.28
C VAL A 125 -4.06 -6.34 5.09
N GLY A 126 -4.60 -5.33 4.39
CA GLY A 126 -5.41 -5.53 3.19
C GLY A 126 -4.60 -6.15 2.04
N LEU A 127 -3.36 -5.70 1.81
CA LEU A 127 -2.45 -6.34 0.85
C LEU A 127 -2.21 -7.81 1.19
N TRP A 128 -1.94 -8.10 2.46
CA TRP A 128 -1.66 -9.47 2.90
C TRP A 128 -2.87 -10.38 2.71
N PHE A 129 -4.07 -9.95 3.10
CA PHE A 129 -5.30 -10.73 2.86
C PHE A 129 -5.59 -10.90 1.36
N SER A 130 -5.43 -9.84 0.56
CA SER A 130 -5.58 -9.92 -0.89
C SER A 130 -4.66 -11.00 -1.49
N PHE A 131 -3.40 -11.05 -1.05
CA PHE A 131 -2.44 -12.05 -1.49
C PHE A 131 -2.86 -13.47 -1.07
N VAL A 132 -3.22 -13.67 0.19
CA VAL A 132 -3.66 -14.97 0.71
C VAL A 132 -4.90 -15.49 -0.03
N PHE A 133 -5.93 -14.66 -0.20
CA PHE A 133 -7.13 -15.05 -0.95
C PHE A 133 -6.84 -15.32 -2.43
N SER A 134 -5.86 -14.62 -3.03
CA SER A 134 -5.41 -14.91 -4.40
C SER A 134 -4.76 -16.28 -4.52
N LEU A 135 -3.93 -16.68 -3.54
CA LEU A 135 -3.33 -18.03 -3.49
C LEU A 135 -4.38 -19.12 -3.26
N ILE A 136 -5.35 -18.87 -2.37
CA ILE A 136 -6.45 -19.80 -2.13
C ILE A 136 -7.28 -19.97 -3.41
N TYR A 137 -7.59 -18.88 -4.12
CA TYR A 137 -8.32 -18.92 -5.39
C TYR A 137 -7.60 -19.77 -6.46
N LEU A 138 -6.27 -19.71 -6.49
CA LEU A 138 -5.45 -20.51 -7.41
C LEU A 138 -5.51 -22.01 -7.09
N LYS A 139 -5.50 -22.38 -5.80
CA LYS A 139 -5.39 -23.78 -5.34
C LYS A 139 -6.71 -24.57 -5.42
N ILE A 140 -7.86 -23.92 -5.24
CA ILE A 140 -9.14 -24.63 -5.25
C ILE A 140 -9.44 -25.09 -6.67
N GLU A 141 -9.57 -26.40 -6.88
CA GLU A 141 -10.00 -27.03 -8.14
C GLU A 141 -11.46 -26.75 -8.45
#